data_AF-A0A529NQT8-F1
#
_entry.id   AF-A0A529NQT8-F1
#
_cell.length_a   1.000
_cell.length_b   1.000
_cell.length_c   1.000
_cell.angle_alpha   90.00
_cell.angle_beta   90.00
_cell.angle_gamma   90.00
#
_symmetry.space_group_name_H-M   'P 1'
#
loop_
_entity.id
_entity.type
_entity.pdbx_description
1 polymer ?
#
loop_
_entity_poly.entity_id
_entity_poly.type
_entity_poly.pdbx_seq_one_letter_code
_entity_poly.pdbx_strand_id
1 'polypeptide(L)'
;MKNRRRIYEGKAKILYEGPEPGTLIQFFKDDATAFNKKKHEVVDGKGVLNNRISEHIFNHLNRMGIPTHFIRRLNMREQLIK
;
A
#
# COMPACT_ATOMS: atom_id res chain seq x y z
N MET A 1 9.50 -16.96 2.45
CA MET A 1 8.64 -15.85 2.90
C MET A 1 7.46 -16.46 3.64
N LYS A 2 7.35 -16.28 4.96
CA LYS A 2 6.27 -16.88 5.78
C LYS A 2 4.90 -16.50 5.17
N ASN A 3 4.02 -17.49 5.01
CA ASN A 3 2.66 -17.37 4.48
C ASN A 3 1.87 -16.24 5.16
N ARG A 4 1.93 -15.02 4.63
CA ARG A 4 1.07 -13.91 5.07
C ARG A 4 -0.31 -14.12 4.44
N ARG A 5 -1.35 -14.20 5.27
CA ARG A 5 -2.72 -14.38 4.79
C ARG A 5 -3.16 -13.16 3.98
N ARG A 6 -3.41 -13.34 2.68
CA ARG A 6 -4.00 -12.30 1.84
C ARG A 6 -5.47 -12.14 2.21
N ILE A 7 -5.87 -10.94 2.56
CA ILE A 7 -7.24 -10.60 2.94
C ILE A 7 -8.00 -10.08 1.73
N TYR A 8 -7.36 -9.24 0.91
CA TYR A 8 -7.98 -8.62 -0.25
C TYR A 8 -6.96 -8.28 -1.32
N GLU A 9 -7.37 -8.33 -2.59
CA GLU A 9 -6.59 -7.85 -3.72
C GLU A 9 -7.41 -6.90 -4.58
N GLY A 10 -6.90 -5.67 -4.71
CA GLY A 10 -7.43 -4.66 -5.61
C GLY A 10 -6.59 -4.51 -6.87
N LYS A 11 -6.93 -3.51 -7.69
CA LYS A 11 -6.24 -3.24 -8.95
C LYS A 11 -4.76 -2.89 -8.76
N ALA A 12 -4.44 -2.06 -7.76
CA ALA A 12 -3.09 -1.53 -7.54
C ALA A 12 -2.46 -1.94 -6.19
N LYS A 13 -3.20 -2.62 -5.32
CA LYS A 13 -2.79 -2.92 -3.94
C LYS A 13 -3.24 -4.31 -3.52
N ILE A 14 -2.46 -4.96 -2.67
CA ILE A 14 -2.84 -6.19 -1.96
C ILE A 14 -2.83 -5.89 -0.47
N LEU A 15 -3.84 -6.38 0.26
CA LEU A 15 -3.90 -6.30 1.72
C LEU A 15 -3.62 -7.69 2.30
N TYR A 16 -2.63 -7.76 3.18
CA TYR A 16 -2.32 -8.92 4.00
C TYR A 16 -2.67 -8.65 5.45
N GLU A 17 -2.90 -9.72 6.20
CA GLU A 17 -3.02 -9.70 7.65
C GLU A 17 -1.78 -9.05 8.29
N GLY A 18 -2.03 -8.11 9.20
CA GLY A 18 -0.99 -7.43 9.96
C GLY A 18 -0.47 -8.29 11.13
N PRO A 19 0.67 -7.90 11.73
CA PRO A 19 1.25 -8.61 12.87
C PRO A 19 0.46 -8.42 14.18
N GLU A 20 -0.37 -7.39 14.27
CA GLU A 20 -1.15 -7.03 15.45
C GLU A 20 -2.65 -6.93 15.12
N PRO A 21 -3.56 -7.22 16.07
CA PRO A 21 -4.99 -7.04 15.87
C PRO A 21 -5.34 -5.63 15.41
N GLY A 22 -6.20 -5.52 14.39
CA GLY A 22 -6.61 -4.24 13.82
C GLY A 22 -5.56 -3.59 12.91
N THR A 23 -4.51 -4.32 12.50
CA THR A 23 -3.53 -3.83 11.52
C THR A 23 -3.53 -4.65 10.24
N LEU A 24 -3.14 -4.02 9.14
CA LEU A 24 -2.98 -4.63 7.83
C LEU A 24 -1.64 -4.26 7.21
N ILE A 25 -1.10 -5.14 6.38
CA ILE A 25 0.04 -4.84 5.51
C ILE A 25 -0.50 -4.52 4.12
N GLN A 26 -0.29 -3.29 3.67
CA GLN A 26 -0.64 -2.85 2.33
C GLN A 26 0.59 -2.94 1.42
N PHE A 27 0.51 -3.81 0.41
CA PHE A 27 1.50 -3.95 -0.65
C PHE A 27 1.08 -3.17 -1.90
N PHE A 28 2.00 -2.42 -2.49
CA PHE A 28 1.78 -1.65 -3.72
C PHE A 28 2.28 -2.40 -4.96
N LYS A 29 1.37 -2.62 -5.91
CA LYS A 29 1.66 -3.30 -7.17
C LYS A 29 2.12 -2.33 -8.27
N ASP A 30 2.81 -2.89 -9.25
CA ASP A 30 3.21 -2.20 -10.47
C ASP A 30 2.10 -2.14 -11.52
N ASP A 31 0.98 -2.83 -11.28
CA ASP A 31 -0.21 -2.75 -12.13
C ASP A 31 -0.74 -1.32 -12.23
N ALA A 32 -0.74 -0.79 -13.45
CA ALA A 32 -1.47 0.40 -13.84
C ALA A 32 -2.74 -0.05 -14.58
N THR A 33 -3.89 0.48 -14.16
CA THR A 33 -5.16 0.27 -14.87
C THR A 33 -5.78 1.59 -15.26
N ALA A 34 -6.17 1.75 -16.51
CA ALA A 34 -6.94 2.88 -17.00
C ALA A 34 -8.26 2.42 -17.64
N PHE A 35 -9.18 3.35 -17.88
CA PHE A 35 -10.43 3.10 -18.59
C PHE A 35 -11.25 1.91 -18.02
N ASN A 36 -11.52 1.89 -16.70
CA ASN A 36 -12.27 0.80 -16.05
C ASN A 36 -11.72 -0.62 -16.29
N LYS A 37 -10.40 -0.80 -16.20
CA LYS A 37 -9.67 -2.05 -16.50
C LYS A 37 -9.59 -2.41 -18.00
N LYS A 38 -10.08 -1.58 -18.92
CA LYS A 38 -9.89 -1.83 -20.36
C LYS A 38 -8.43 -1.73 -20.80
N LYS A 39 -7.61 -0.97 -20.06
CA LYS A 39 -6.15 -0.95 -20.23
C LYS A 39 -5.50 -1.40 -18.93
N HIS A 40 -4.70 -2.46 -19.00
CA HIS A 40 -3.85 -2.95 -17.93
C HIS A 40 -2.43 -3.02 -18.47
N GLU A 41 -1.49 -2.49 -17.69
CA GLU A 41 -0.07 -2.47 -18.02
C GLU A 41 0.73 -2.58 -16.72
N VAL A 42 1.87 -3.24 -16.79
CA VAL A 42 2.81 -3.30 -15.66
C VAL A 42 3.84 -2.20 -15.88
N VAL A 43 3.85 -1.21 -14.99
CA VAL A 43 4.83 -0.13 -15.02
C VAL A 43 5.87 -0.40 -13.94
N ASP A 44 7.07 -0.79 -14.35
CA ASP A 44 8.11 -1.20 -13.41
C ASP A 44 8.47 -0.06 -12.43
N GLY A 45 8.67 -0.42 -11.16
CA GLY A 45 8.94 0.53 -10.08
C GLY A 45 7.75 1.39 -9.62
N LYS A 46 6.59 1.35 -10.28
CA LYS A 46 5.40 2.14 -9.89
C LYS A 46 4.99 1.89 -8.44
N GLY A 47 4.99 0.64 -7.99
CA GLY A 47 4.61 0.26 -6.63
C GLY A 47 5.56 0.83 -5.59
N VAL A 48 6.86 0.85 -5.89
CA VAL A 48 7.89 1.43 -5.03
C VAL A 48 7.69 2.94 -4.88
N LEU A 49 7.52 3.64 -6.01
CA LEU A 49 7.28 5.09 -6.01
C LEU A 49 5.99 5.44 -5.25
N ASN A 50 4.90 4.72 -5.51
CA ASN A 50 3.62 4.97 -4.84
C ASN A 50 3.70 4.74 -3.34
N ASN A 51 4.41 3.72 -2.88
CA ASN A 51 4.61 3.48 -1.45
C ASN A 51 5.36 4.66 -0.79
N ARG A 52 6.42 5.16 -1.44
CA ARG A 52 7.22 6.28 -0.93
C ARG A 52 6.48 7.62 -0.97
N ILE A 53 5.71 7.87 -2.02
CA ILE A 53 4.84 9.06 -2.13
C ILE A 53 3.74 9.01 -1.06
N SER A 54 3.09 7.85 -0.91
CA SER A 54 2.06 7.61 0.12
C SER A 54 2.59 7.89 1.52
N GLU A 55 3.74 7.32 1.88
CA GLU A 55 4.43 7.58 3.15
C GLU A 55 4.71 9.08 3.37
N HIS A 56 5.24 9.77 2.35
CA HIS A 56 5.57 11.19 2.46
C HIS A 56 4.32 12.03 2.77
N ILE A 57 3.23 11.80 2.03
CA ILE A 57 1.95 12.50 2.20
C ILE A 57 1.35 12.19 3.57
N PHE A 58 1.24 10.92 3.96
CA PHE A 58 0.62 10.56 5.23
C PHE A 58 1.42 11.04 6.43
N ASN A 59 2.75 11.02 6.37
CA ASN A 59 3.57 11.64 7.41
C ASN A 59 3.32 13.15 7.52
N HIS A 60 3.13 13.84 6.39
CA HIS A 60 2.81 15.26 6.42
C HIS A 60 1.43 15.53 7.05
N LEU A 61 0.41 14.77 6.65
CA LEU A 61 -0.94 14.86 7.22
C LEU A 61 -0.94 14.58 8.73
N ASN A 62 -0.24 13.53 9.17
CA ASN A 62 -0.11 13.20 10.59
C ASN A 62 0.57 14.33 11.38
N ARG A 63 1.60 15.00 10.81
CA ARG A 63 2.23 16.19 11.43
C ARG A 63 1.28 17.38 11.56
N MET A 64 0.28 17.49 10.69
CA MET A 64 -0.77 18.50 10.77
C MET A 64 -1.92 18.12 11.72
N GLY A 65 -1.82 16.98 12.41
CA GLY A 65 -2.87 16.48 13.30
C GLY A 65 -4.06 15.84 12.58
N ILE A 66 -3.98 15.60 11.26
CA ILE A 66 -5.03 14.92 10.51
C ILE A 66 -4.86 13.41 10.72
N PRO A 67 -5.87 12.71 11.28
CA PRO A 67 -5.76 11.28 11.54
C PRO A 67 -5.79 10.49 10.23
N THR A 68 -4.87 9.53 10.10
CA THR A 68 -4.76 8.66 8.93
C THR A 68 -4.63 7.20 9.38
N HIS A 69 -4.78 6.26 8.43
CA HIS A 69 -4.53 4.84 8.68
C HIS A 69 -3.05 4.49 8.70
N PHE A 70 -2.16 5.37 8.21
CA PHE A 70 -0.75 5.05 8.03
C PHE A 70 -0.03 4.95 9.38
N ILE A 71 0.66 3.83 9.62
CA ILE A 71 1.49 3.63 10.80
C ILE A 71 2.96 3.83 10.44
N ARG A 72 3.50 3.00 9.53
CA ARG A 72 4.91 3.08 9.10
C ARG A 72 5.16 2.29 7.82
N ARG A 73 6.23 2.64 7.10
CA ARG A 73 6.75 1.83 5.98
C ARG A 73 7.47 0.58 6.50
N LEU A 74 7.30 -0.55 5.82
CA LEU A 74 7.96 -1.83 6.16
C LEU A 74 9.14 -2.12 5.23
N ASN A 75 8.98 -1.85 3.93
CA ASN A 75 10.03 -1.99 2.92
C ASN A 75 9.69 -1.14 1.69
N MET A 76 10.36 -1.38 0.56
CA MET A 76 10.15 -0.61 -0.67
C MET A 76 8.71 -0.67 -1.21
N ARG A 77 7.95 -1.74 -0.95
CA ARG A 77 6.61 -1.95 -1.51
C ARG A 77 5.50 -2.10 -0.47
N GLU A 78 5.84 -2.15 0.81
CA GLU A 78 4.87 -2.43 1.88
C GLU A 78 4.84 -1.31 2.94
N GLN A 79 3.64 -1.03 3.42
CA GLN A 79 3.38 -0.19 4.59
C GLN A 79 2.41 -0.90 5.56
N LEU A 80 2.58 -0.65 6.85
CA LEU A 80 1.68 -1.08 7.91
C LEU A 80 0.61 0.00 8.13
N ILE A 81 -0.66 -0.41 8.18
CA ILE A 81 -1.82 0.48 8.32
C ILE A 81 -2.80 -0.03 9.39
N LYS A 82 -3.68 0.84 9.90
CA LYS A 82 -4.83 0.52 10.77
C LYS A 82 -6.17 0.68 10.05
#